data_AF-A0A3C0EBH7-F1
#
_entry.id   AF-A0A3C0EBH7-F1
#
_cell.length_a   1.000
_cell.length_b   1.000
_cell.length_c   1.000
_cell.angle_alpha   90.00
_cell.angle_beta   90.00
_cell.angle_gamma   90.00
#
_symmetry.space_group_name_H-M   'P 1'
#
loop_
_entity.id
_entity.type
_entity.pdbx_description
1 polymer ?
#
loop_
_entity_poly.entity_id
_entity_poly.type
_entity_poly.pdbx_seq_one_letter_code
_entity_poly.pdbx_strand_id
1 'polypeptide(L)' 'MQWSESALTNPTVQIFTESVLPTTTQAGQIAAEAGVKRLVLTHLSPSVNETGALADVRQHHQGEVLLGSDLLVIE' A
#
# COMPACT_ATOMS: atom_id res chain seq x y z
N MET A 1 -1.03 -2.35 -9.97
CA MET A 1 0.18 -2.04 -9.20
C MET A 1 -0.21 -1.13 -8.06
N GLN A 2 0.32 -1.34 -6.86
CA GLN A 2 0.25 -0.38 -5.76
C GLN A 2 1.39 0.63 -5.91
N TRP A 3 1.06 1.90 -5.75
CA TRP A 3 1.98 3.02 -5.96
C TRP A 3 2.12 3.84 -4.67
N SER A 4 3.29 4.45 -4.49
CA SER A 4 3.52 5.45 -3.44
C SER A 4 2.82 6.77 -3.77
N GLU A 5 2.57 7.61 -2.77
CA GLU A 5 1.98 8.94 -2.99
C GLU A 5 2.78 9.81 -3.95
N SER A 6 4.10 9.68 -3.95
CA SER A 6 4.98 10.41 -4.89
C SER A 6 4.67 10.11 -6.37
N ALA A 7 4.05 8.97 -6.67
CA ALA A 7 3.66 8.59 -8.03
C ALA A 7 2.39 9.32 -8.53
N LEU A 8 1.62 9.97 -7.65
CA LEU A 8 0.39 10.70 -7.99
C LEU A 8 0.63 11.93 -8.87
N THR A 9 1.89 12.33 -9.08
CA THR A 9 2.27 13.38 -10.02
C THR A 9 1.97 13.01 -11.49
N ASN A 10 1.74 11.73 -11.78
CA ASN A 10 1.28 11.27 -13.08
C ASN A 10 -0.27 11.23 -13.12
N PRO A 11 -0.93 11.98 -14.03
CA PRO A 11 -2.40 12.02 -14.10
C PRO A 11 -3.06 10.67 -14.33
N THR A 12 -2.39 9.76 -15.04
CA THR A 12 -2.90 8.39 -15.25
C THR A 12 -2.89 7.60 -13.95
N VAL A 13 -1.83 7.73 -13.16
CA VAL A 13 -1.73 7.10 -11.83
C VAL A 13 -2.82 7.66 -10.91
N GLN A 14 -3.04 8.97 -10.92
CA GLN A 14 -4.10 9.62 -10.14
C GLN A 14 -5.49 9.04 -10.46
N ILE A 15 -5.87 8.97 -11.74
CA ILE A 15 -7.16 8.40 -12.17
C ILE A 15 -7.33 6.95 -11.69
N PHE A 16 -6.27 6.14 -11.81
CA PHE A 16 -6.34 4.77 -11.33
C PHE A 16 -6.46 4.67 -9.81
N THR A 17 -5.83 5.58 -9.06
CA THR A 17 -5.91 5.58 -7.58
C THR A 17 -7.24 6.05 -7.02
N GLU A 18 -8.01 6.81 -7.78
CA GLU A 18 -9.35 7.25 -7.39
C GLU A 18 -10.40 6.14 -7.48
N SER A 19 -10.16 5.07 -8.26
CA SER A 19 -11.23 4.10 -8.57
C SER A 19 -10.80 2.64 -8.74
N VAL A 20 -9.51 2.33 -8.88
CA VAL A 20 -9.05 1.00 -9.30
C VAL A 20 -7.97 0.41 -8.40
N LEU A 21 -6.94 1.18 -8.05
CA LEU A 21 -5.76 0.68 -7.34
C LEU A 21 -5.38 1.62 -6.19
N PRO A 22 -5.53 1.23 -4.91
CA PRO A 22 -5.20 2.12 -3.81
C PRO A 22 -3.70 2.43 -3.77
N THR A 23 -3.35 3.63 -3.33
CA THR A 23 -1.99 3.96 -2.88
C THR A 23 -1.65 3.24 -1.58
N THR A 24 -0.38 3.27 -1.19
CA THR A 24 0.10 2.78 0.11
C THR A 24 -0.55 3.52 1.29
N THR A 25 -0.73 4.85 1.21
CA THR A 25 -1.49 5.62 2.21
C THR A 25 -2.94 5.15 2.31
N GLN A 26 -3.63 5.03 1.18
CA GLN A 26 -5.02 4.58 1.14
C GLN A 26 -5.16 3.15 1.70
N ALA A 27 -4.22 2.26 1.39
CA ALA A 27 -4.18 0.92 1.98
C ALA A 27 -4.05 0.95 3.51
N GLY A 28 -3.21 1.86 4.05
CA GLY A 28 -3.09 2.08 5.49
C GLY A 28 -4.38 2.60 6.13
N GLN A 29 -5.07 3.56 5.49
CA GLN A 29 -6.35 4.10 5.94
C GLN A 29 -7.43 3.03 5.98
N ILE A 30 -7.58 2.27 4.89
CA ILE A 30 -8.55 1.17 4.79
C ILE A 30 -8.28 0.11 5.88
N ALA A 31 -7.02 -0.25 6.11
CA ALA A 31 -6.66 -1.23 7.13
C ALA A 31 -6.96 -0.73 8.55
N ALA A 32 -6.74 0.55 8.83
CA ALA A 32 -7.06 1.17 10.10
C ALA A 32 -8.57 1.21 10.35
N GLU A 33 -9.35 1.65 9.35
CA GLU A 33 -10.82 1.71 9.42
C GLU A 33 -11.45 0.32 9.59
N ALA A 34 -10.91 -0.69 8.91
CA ALA A 34 -11.37 -2.07 9.03
C ALA A 34 -10.93 -2.74 10.35
N GLY A 35 -10.04 -2.11 11.13
CA GLY A 35 -9.56 -2.65 12.40
C GLY A 35 -8.79 -3.98 12.26
N VAL A 36 -8.12 -4.20 11.13
CA VAL A 36 -7.38 -5.46 10.91
C VAL A 36 -6.17 -5.54 11.85
N LYS A 37 -5.75 -6.76 12.18
CA LYS A 37 -4.56 -6.99 13.02
C LYS A 37 -3.26 -6.98 12.22
N ARG A 38 -3.34 -7.38 10.95
CA ARG A 38 -2.23 -7.57 10.02
C ARG A 38 -2.64 -7.13 8.62
N LEU A 39 -1.80 -6.32 7.99
CA LEU A 39 -1.92 -5.87 6.61
C LEU A 39 -0.76 -6.45 5.78
N VAL A 40 -1.08 -6.97 4.60
CA VAL A 40 -0.09 -7.43 3.61
C VAL A 40 -0.26 -6.60 2.35
N LEU A 41 0.76 -5.82 2.01
CA LEU A 41 0.78 -5.08 0.75
C LEU A 41 1.23 -6.02 -0.38
N THR A 42 0.49 -6.05 -1.49
CA THR A 42 0.81 -6.90 -2.64
C THR A 42 0.53 -6.16 -3.94
N HIS A 43 0.81 -6.81 -5.08
CA HIS A 43 0.68 -6.21 -6.40
C HIS A 43 1.51 -4.92 -6.51
N LEU A 44 2.71 -4.91 -5.93
CA LEU A 44 3.59 -3.75 -5.89
C LEU A 44 4.15 -3.43 -7.28
N SER A 45 4.34 -2.13 -7.58
CA SER A 45 5.12 -1.74 -8.75
C SER A 45 6.57 -2.27 -8.63
N PRO A 46 7.21 -2.73 -9.71
CA PRO A 46 8.65 -3.10 -9.68
C PRO A 46 9.56 -1.96 -9.21
N SER A 47 9.10 -0.72 -9.33
CA SER A 47 9.81 0.49 -8.91
C SER A 47 9.37 1.00 -7.53
N VAL A 48 8.65 0.21 -6.74
CA VAL A 48 8.15 0.66 -5.44
C VAL A 48 9.32 0.99 -4.51
N ASN A 49 9.24 2.12 -3.82
CA ASN A 49 10.11 2.39 -2.69
C ASN A 49 9.50 1.70 -1.47
N GLU A 50 9.98 0.50 -1.15
CA GLU A 50 9.47 -0.33 -0.04
C GLU A 50 9.47 0.40 1.31
N THR A 51 10.56 1.10 1.64
CA THR A 51 10.66 1.89 2.86
C THR A 51 9.62 3.01 2.90
N GLY A 52 9.41 3.68 1.76
CA GLY A 52 8.37 4.70 1.61
C GLY A 52 6.97 4.13 1.76
N ALA A 53 6.68 3.01 1.09
CA ALA A 53 5.39 2.32 1.15
C ALA A 53 5.03 1.90 2.58
N LEU A 54 6.00 1.38 3.34
CA LEU A 54 5.81 1.06 4.75
C LEU A 54 5.58 2.32 5.59
N ALA A 55 6.35 3.39 5.35
CA ALA A 55 6.19 4.66 6.06
C ALA A 55 4.80 5.26 5.83
N ASP A 56 4.30 5.25 4.59
CA ASP A 56 2.96 5.74 4.21
C ASP A 56 1.86 4.99 4.97
N VAL A 57 1.90 3.65 4.98
CA VAL A 57 0.93 2.83 5.73
C VAL A 57 0.97 3.14 7.22
N ARG A 58 2.16 3.31 7.78
CA ARG A 58 2.38 3.53 9.22
C ARG A 58 1.82 4.85 9.74
N GLN A 59 1.53 5.80 8.86
CA GLN A 59 0.82 7.03 9.23
C GLN A 59 -0.60 6.75 9.77
N HIS A 60 -1.20 5.63 9.35
CA HIS A 60 -2.60 5.31 9.65
C HIS A 60 -2.78 3.96 10.36
N HIS A 61 -2.02 2.93 9.99
CA HIS A 61 -2.18 1.57 10.50
C HIS A 61 -1.07 1.18 11.49
N GLN A 62 -1.46 0.84 12.73
CA GLN A 62 -0.54 0.45 13.80
C GLN A 62 -0.39 -1.07 13.98
N GLY A 63 -1.19 -1.88 13.27
CA GLY A 63 -1.07 -3.34 13.27
C GLY A 63 0.19 -3.83 12.56
N GLU A 64 0.36 -5.14 12.44
CA GLU A 64 1.49 -5.71 11.71
C GLU A 64 1.38 -5.38 10.22
N VAL A 65 2.50 -5.02 9.57
CA VAL A 65 2.53 -4.70 8.15
C VAL A 65 3.63 -5.52 7.49
N LEU A 66 3.26 -6.28 6.46
CA LEU A 66 4.16 -7.10 5.66
C LEU A 66 4.16 -6.59 4.22
N LEU A 67 5.35 -6.58 3.59
CA LEU A 67 5.47 -6.47 2.14
C LEU A 67 5.40 -7.88 1.55
N GLY A 68 4.41 -8.10 0.70
CA GLY A 68 4.28 -9.34 -0.05
C GLY A 68 5.42 -9.50 -1.04
N SER A 69 5.99 -10.71 -1.07
CA SER A 69 6.92 -11.16 -2.09
C SER A 69 6.34 -12.39 -2.79
N ASP A 70 6.84 -12.70 -3.98
CA ASP A 70 6.44 -13.91 -4.69
C ASP A 70 6.67 -15.14 -3.81
N LEU A 71 5.65 -15.98 -3.72
CA LEU A 71 5.63 -17.19 -2.89
C LEU A 71 5.72 -16.95 -1.38
N LEU A 72 5.47 -15.73 -0.88
CA LEU A 72 5.35 -15.47 0.55
C LEU A 72 4.22 -16.32 1.16
N VAL A 73 4.53 -17.07 2.21
CA VAL A 73 3.58 -17.80 3.04
C VAL A 73 3.39 -17.05 4.36
N ILE A 74 2.14 -16.92 4.80
CA ILE A 74 1.76 -16.26 6.05
C ILE A 74 1.05 -17.29 6.92
N GLU A 75 1.48 -17.40 8.18
CA GLU A 75 0.91 -18.28 9.21
C GLU A 75 0.08 -17.50 10.24
#